data_AF-A0A4Y6Q1E3-F1
#
_entry.id   AF-A0A4Y6Q1E3-F1
#
_cell.length_a   1.000
_cell.length_b   1.000
_cell.length_c   1.000
_cell.angle_alpha   90.00
_cell.angle_beta   90.00
_cell.angle_gamma   90.00
#
_symmetry.space_group_name_H-M   'P 1'
#
loop_
_entity.id
_entity.type
_entity.pdbx_description
1 polymer ?
#
loop_
_entity_poly.entity_id
_entity_poly.type
_entity_poly.pdbx_seq_one_letter_code
_entity_poly.pdbx_strand_id
1 'polypeptide(L)'
;MPTNNETNRREFERKVALLVSEYAVSLSPEEMSEALESIVHQLTHPGQSHPGQSHPGQSHPNKPQPAAPARSLEDAPSTDEDPSTLEYLHSVDLRAGRGVVDWTFHLDETTLDEVLVTLASRDGWGIVELGGDDVQIQLLIGRGKLYDVEFHPPRESKSLHAYLRSKELISEADANLLVRDAHARSVTEAQVLLSHPHILDRRQAASAVLSHVASVAGRLDGQSFDGGRYFELSSPYRGQTLAGVDLHRLVFMRAKYRAKRNPEQTKQALVIGELRRTDFASFSPDTLGLSLSERQLLDGLLDTPRRLDHILKACPLPPARAMATLAGFDAVGLLDRSSSKVKDTAGWARRTHLTESRIDALYDKTHTTDDPFAVLGLHWSCYDAEVERRYRYLRDLLSRTNLPTRLPPDKIKRVRQIRSRIDAAHKHLREPKTRKPCREKFAPASKRKDVRDALEKLAGDAMRQQKFVSALDFYQRLLELDPTHEHAGKMLPTLITRVNQG
;
A
#
# COMPACT_ATOMS: atom_id res chain seq x y z
N MET A 1 -42.22 3.12 -28.89
CA MET A 1 -41.94 1.85 -28.18
C MET A 1 -40.92 1.11 -29.01
N PRO A 2 -39.63 1.03 -28.62
CA PRO A 2 -38.67 0.25 -29.37
C PRO A 2 -39.13 -1.21 -29.42
N THR A 3 -39.01 -1.84 -30.60
CA THR A 3 -39.36 -3.25 -30.77
C THR A 3 -38.43 -4.13 -29.92
N ASN A 4 -38.91 -5.28 -29.45
CA ASN A 4 -38.16 -6.19 -28.55
C ASN A 4 -36.76 -6.55 -29.10
N ASN A 5 -36.60 -6.54 -30.43
CA ASN A 5 -35.32 -6.77 -31.11
C ASN A 5 -34.30 -5.64 -30.92
N GLU A 6 -34.74 -4.39 -30.81
CA GLU A 6 -33.83 -3.25 -30.68
C GLU A 6 -33.26 -3.15 -29.25
N THR A 7 -34.05 -3.51 -28.25
CA THR A 7 -33.60 -3.59 -26.85
C THR A 7 -32.61 -4.75 -26.66
N ASN A 8 -32.91 -5.94 -27.20
CA ASN A 8 -32.00 -7.09 -27.13
C ASN A 8 -30.68 -6.84 -27.87
N ARG A 9 -30.73 -6.13 -29.01
CA ARG A 9 -29.52 -5.73 -29.75
C ARG A 9 -28.65 -4.76 -28.96
N ARG A 10 -29.23 -3.72 -28.35
CA ARG A 10 -28.47 -2.77 -27.51
C ARG A 10 -27.88 -3.44 -26.27
N GLU A 11 -28.59 -4.40 -25.68
CA GLU A 11 -28.09 -5.17 -24.53
C GLU A 11 -26.96 -6.12 -24.93
N PHE A 12 -27.05 -6.76 -26.11
CA PHE A 12 -25.97 -7.55 -26.68
C PHE A 12 -24.73 -6.70 -26.96
N GLU A 13 -24.89 -5.58 -27.67
CA GLU A 13 -23.79 -4.65 -27.98
C GLU A 13 -23.12 -4.13 -26.69
N ARG A 14 -23.89 -3.84 -25.65
CA ARG A 14 -23.37 -3.42 -24.33
C ARG A 14 -22.62 -4.55 -23.63
N LYS A 15 -23.14 -5.78 -23.63
CA LYS A 15 -22.48 -6.95 -22.99
C LYS A 15 -21.20 -7.34 -23.72
N VAL A 16 -21.18 -7.27 -25.05
CA VAL A 16 -19.99 -7.49 -25.87
C VAL A 16 -18.95 -6.39 -25.64
N ALA A 17 -19.37 -5.12 -25.58
CA ALA A 17 -18.46 -4.01 -25.29
C ALA A 17 -17.83 -4.13 -23.89
N LEU A 18 -18.61 -4.56 -22.89
CA LEU A 18 -18.11 -4.87 -21.54
C LEU A 18 -17.11 -6.03 -21.57
N LEU A 19 -17.45 -7.14 -22.24
CA LEU A 19 -16.58 -8.30 -22.35
C LEU A 19 -15.25 -7.95 -23.04
N VAL A 20 -15.30 -7.15 -24.12
CA VAL A 20 -14.10 -6.67 -24.81
C VAL A 20 -13.31 -5.69 -23.92
N SER A 21 -13.97 -4.77 -23.21
CA SER A 21 -13.27 -3.80 -22.35
C SER A 21 -12.60 -4.43 -21.11
N GLU A 22 -13.22 -5.47 -20.53
CA GLU A 22 -12.73 -6.13 -19.32
C GLU A 22 -11.78 -7.30 -19.63
N TYR A 23 -11.88 -7.90 -20.82
CA TYR A 23 -11.20 -9.18 -21.12
C TYR A 23 -10.39 -9.22 -22.42
N ALA A 24 -10.25 -8.11 -23.18
CA ALA A 24 -9.49 -8.08 -24.45
C ALA A 24 -8.00 -8.50 -24.36
N VAL A 25 -7.45 -8.72 -23.17
CA VAL A 25 -6.04 -9.09 -22.96
C VAL A 25 -5.88 -10.49 -22.32
N SER A 26 -6.97 -11.18 -21.99
CA SER A 26 -6.94 -12.36 -21.12
C SER A 26 -7.66 -13.61 -21.61
N LEU A 27 -8.59 -13.53 -22.57
CA LEU A 27 -9.29 -14.70 -23.09
C LEU A 27 -8.62 -15.27 -24.35
N SER A 28 -8.53 -16.60 -24.43
CA SER A 28 -8.21 -17.30 -25.67
C SER A 28 -9.35 -17.14 -26.70
N PRO A 29 -9.11 -17.34 -28.01
CA PRO A 29 -10.17 -17.29 -29.01
C PRO A 29 -11.32 -18.27 -28.74
N GLU A 30 -11.03 -19.41 -28.11
CA GLU A 30 -12.02 -20.44 -27.74
C GLU A 30 -12.87 -19.98 -26.55
N GLU A 31 -12.25 -19.41 -25.51
CA GLU A 31 -12.95 -18.85 -24.35
C GLU A 31 -13.80 -17.63 -24.73
N MET A 32 -13.35 -16.83 -25.71
CA MET A 32 -14.14 -15.73 -26.26
C MET A 32 -15.35 -16.24 -27.05
N SER A 33 -15.22 -17.37 -27.75
CA SER A 33 -16.35 -18.02 -28.45
C SER A 33 -17.40 -18.55 -27.47
N GLU A 34 -16.98 -19.28 -26.42
CA GLU A 34 -17.90 -19.80 -25.40
C GLU A 34 -18.61 -18.68 -24.61
N ALA A 35 -17.90 -17.59 -24.32
CA ALA A 35 -18.50 -16.42 -23.65
C ALA A 35 -19.55 -15.74 -24.53
N LEU A 36 -19.29 -15.62 -25.84
CA LEU A 36 -20.26 -15.07 -26.79
C LEU A 36 -21.47 -15.99 -26.96
N GLU A 37 -21.27 -17.31 -27.02
CA GLU A 37 -22.36 -18.30 -27.08
C GLU A 37 -23.23 -18.27 -25.82
N SER A 38 -22.63 -18.12 -24.64
CA SER A 38 -23.36 -17.97 -23.37
C SER A 38 -24.19 -16.67 -23.31
N ILE A 39 -23.65 -15.56 -23.83
CA ILE A 39 -24.39 -14.29 -23.92
C ILE A 39 -25.57 -14.43 -24.89
N VAL A 40 -25.35 -15.07 -26.04
CA VAL A 40 -26.42 -15.34 -27.02
C VAL A 40 -27.49 -16.22 -26.38
N HIS A 41 -27.13 -17.29 -25.69
CA HIS A 41 -28.07 -18.21 -25.03
C HIS A 41 -28.88 -17.52 -23.91
N GLN A 42 -28.27 -16.63 -23.12
CA GLN A 42 -28.98 -15.88 -22.08
C GLN A 42 -29.98 -14.88 -22.64
N LEU A 43 -29.67 -14.27 -23.79
CA LEU A 43 -30.56 -13.31 -24.44
C LEU A 43 -31.68 -13.99 -25.24
N THR A 44 -31.46 -15.23 -25.71
CA THR A 44 -32.50 -16.01 -26.39
C THR A 44 -33.41 -16.76 -25.43
N HIS A 45 -32.93 -17.17 -24.24
CA HIS A 45 -33.68 -18.01 -23.29
C HIS A 45 -33.67 -17.47 -21.84
N PRO A 46 -34.26 -16.29 -21.57
CA PRO A 46 -34.31 -15.73 -20.22
C PRO A 46 -35.26 -16.55 -19.31
N GLY A 47 -34.73 -17.38 -18.42
CA GLY A 47 -35.54 -17.97 -17.33
C GLY A 47 -35.18 -19.36 -16.79
N GLN A 48 -34.13 -20.05 -17.26
CA GLN A 48 -33.77 -21.37 -16.73
C GLN A 48 -32.52 -21.31 -15.83
N SER A 49 -32.71 -21.54 -14.52
CA SER A 49 -31.64 -21.78 -13.55
C SER A 49 -31.86 -23.13 -12.85
N HIS A 50 -30.79 -23.93 -12.72
CA HIS A 50 -30.79 -25.23 -12.06
C HIS A 50 -30.66 -25.11 -10.53
N PRO A 51 -31.40 -25.90 -9.72
CA PRO A 51 -31.22 -25.95 -8.27
C PRO A 51 -30.57 -27.26 -7.76
N GLY A 52 -29.80 -27.13 -6.68
CA GLY A 52 -29.79 -28.08 -5.56
C GLY A 52 -28.61 -29.04 -5.42
N GLN A 53 -27.98 -29.04 -4.24
CA GLN A 53 -27.81 -30.25 -3.40
C GLN A 53 -27.27 -29.90 -2.00
N SER A 54 -27.68 -30.68 -1.00
CA SER A 54 -27.65 -30.44 0.44
C SER A 54 -27.05 -31.60 1.24
N HIS A 55 -26.18 -31.28 2.22
CA HIS A 55 -25.81 -31.96 3.51
C HIS A 55 -25.32 -33.45 3.49
N PRO A 56 -24.72 -34.05 4.56
CA PRO A 56 -24.57 -33.65 5.98
C PRO A 56 -23.19 -33.99 6.66
N GLY A 57 -23.09 -33.84 8.00
CA GLY A 57 -22.32 -34.80 8.83
C GLY A 57 -21.32 -34.26 9.87
N GLN A 58 -21.59 -34.50 11.16
CA GLN A 58 -20.84 -34.10 12.37
C GLN A 58 -19.62 -34.99 12.70
N SER A 59 -18.64 -34.47 13.44
CA SER A 59 -18.15 -35.04 14.74
C SER A 59 -16.93 -34.29 15.30
N HIS A 60 -16.98 -33.96 16.58
CA HIS A 60 -15.84 -33.60 17.45
C HIS A 60 -15.30 -34.89 18.11
N PRO A 61 -14.01 -34.97 18.53
CA PRO A 61 -13.68 -34.57 19.90
C PRO A 61 -12.23 -34.07 20.18
N ASN A 62 -12.11 -33.49 21.38
CA ASN A 62 -10.97 -33.45 22.31
C ASN A 62 -9.80 -32.46 22.14
N LYS A 63 -9.81 -31.49 23.07
CA LYS A 63 -8.66 -30.77 23.66
C LYS A 63 -7.66 -31.73 24.30
N PRO A 64 -6.38 -31.34 24.35
CA PRO A 64 -5.81 -30.93 25.64
C PRO A 64 -4.98 -29.63 25.58
N GLN A 65 -5.00 -28.91 26.70
CA GLN A 65 -4.12 -27.79 27.11
C GLN A 65 -3.53 -28.19 28.48
N PRO A 66 -2.53 -27.51 29.07
CA PRO A 66 -1.62 -26.48 28.55
C PRO A 66 -0.14 -26.74 28.93
N ALA A 67 0.80 -25.95 28.41
CA ALA A 67 2.11 -25.75 29.03
C ALA A 67 2.49 -24.26 29.03
N ALA A 68 3.14 -23.88 30.14
CA ALA A 68 3.42 -22.59 30.77
C ALA A 68 4.08 -21.45 29.93
N PRO A 69 4.07 -20.20 30.44
CA PRO A 69 4.17 -18.97 29.66
C PRO A 69 5.60 -18.48 29.43
N ALA A 70 5.80 -17.79 28.32
CA ALA A 70 6.99 -17.00 28.07
C ALA A 70 6.95 -15.71 28.91
N ARG A 71 8.09 -15.42 29.54
CA ARG A 71 8.36 -14.31 30.46
C ARG A 71 7.96 -12.95 29.88
N SER A 72 7.25 -12.18 30.70
CA SER A 72 6.92 -10.78 30.51
C SER A 72 8.16 -9.91 30.77
N LEU A 73 8.44 -8.97 29.88
CA LEU A 73 9.37 -7.87 30.10
C LEU A 73 8.54 -6.66 30.54
N GLU A 74 8.17 -6.65 31.82
CA GLU A 74 7.73 -5.46 32.54
C GLU A 74 8.62 -5.36 33.77
N ASP A 75 9.35 -4.25 33.85
CA ASP A 75 9.81 -3.55 35.06
C ASP A 75 10.93 -2.59 34.64
N ALA A 76 10.56 -1.33 34.41
CA ALA A 76 11.49 -0.22 34.52
C ALA A 76 11.15 0.49 35.85
N PRO A 77 12.12 0.70 36.73
CA PRO A 77 11.86 1.24 38.06
C PRO A 77 11.36 2.69 37.97
N SER A 78 10.35 3.02 38.76
CA SER A 78 10.00 4.40 39.10
C SER A 78 11.10 4.97 39.97
N THR A 79 11.97 5.79 39.39
CA THR A 79 12.93 6.60 40.13
C THR A 79 12.23 7.87 40.59
N ASP A 80 12.07 8.02 41.91
CA ASP A 80 11.88 9.32 42.56
C ASP A 80 13.03 10.23 42.15
N GLU A 81 12.72 11.35 41.50
CA GLU A 81 13.69 12.34 41.03
C GLU A 81 14.22 13.17 42.22
N ASP A 82 15.55 13.28 42.34
CA ASP A 82 16.25 14.07 43.36
C ASP A 82 16.10 15.58 43.03
N PRO A 83 15.53 16.41 43.92
CA PRO A 83 15.23 17.81 43.63
C PRO A 83 16.46 18.70 43.35
N SER A 84 17.68 18.21 43.62
CA SER A 84 18.93 18.95 43.42
C SER A 84 19.42 19.04 41.96
N THR A 85 18.87 18.24 41.04
CA THR A 85 19.25 18.26 39.60
C THR A 85 18.43 19.25 38.76
N LEU A 86 17.36 19.83 39.33
CA LEU A 86 16.43 20.72 38.63
C LEU A 86 16.98 22.13 38.36
N GLU A 87 18.04 22.58 39.06
CA GLU A 87 18.60 23.94 38.88
C GLU A 87 19.22 24.19 37.49
N TYR A 88 19.50 23.14 36.70
CA TYR A 88 20.09 23.27 35.36
C TYR A 88 19.12 23.07 34.20
N LEU A 89 17.86 22.71 34.48
CA LEU A 89 16.86 22.46 33.44
C LEU A 89 16.03 23.73 33.22
N HIS A 90 16.50 24.61 32.33
CA HIS A 90 15.66 25.68 31.78
C HIS A 90 14.98 25.18 30.51
N SER A 91 13.65 25.23 30.47
CA SER A 91 12.89 24.95 29.26
C SER A 91 12.93 26.14 28.31
N VAL A 92 13.16 25.87 27.02
CA VAL A 92 13.06 26.90 25.98
C VAL A 92 11.58 27.09 25.65
N ASP A 93 11.04 28.28 25.91
CA ASP A 93 9.69 28.62 25.45
C ASP A 93 9.71 28.75 23.93
N LEU A 94 9.04 27.83 23.24
CA LEU A 94 8.98 27.80 21.78
C LEU A 94 8.26 29.04 21.20
N ARG A 95 7.54 29.82 22.02
CA ARG A 95 6.79 31.02 21.63
C ARG A 95 7.63 32.28 21.37
N ALA A 96 8.96 32.19 21.35
CA ALA A 96 9.85 33.36 21.26
C ALA A 96 9.61 34.29 20.02
N GLY A 97 8.78 33.91 19.05
CA GLY A 97 8.16 34.81 18.08
C GLY A 97 6.65 34.91 18.33
N ARG A 98 6.13 36.13 18.55
CA ARG A 98 4.72 36.46 18.86
C ARG A 98 3.71 35.67 18.01
N GLY A 99 3.34 34.47 18.45
CA GLY A 99 2.29 33.67 17.83
C GLY A 99 0.92 34.24 18.23
N VAL A 100 0.01 34.33 17.28
CA VAL A 100 -1.39 34.67 17.57
C VAL A 100 -2.08 33.37 17.97
N VAL A 101 -2.87 33.38 19.05
CA VAL A 101 -3.74 32.25 19.38
C VAL A 101 -4.76 32.13 18.26
N ASP A 102 -4.67 31.04 17.50
CA ASP A 102 -5.56 30.79 16.38
C ASP A 102 -6.72 29.88 16.80
N TRP A 103 -6.44 28.89 17.68
CA TRP A 103 -7.45 27.92 18.09
C TRP A 103 -7.26 27.48 19.55
N THR A 104 -8.36 27.41 20.31
CA THR A 104 -8.41 26.82 21.66
C THR A 104 -9.36 25.64 21.63
N PHE A 105 -9.01 24.54 22.28
CA PHE A 105 -9.79 23.30 22.31
C PHE A 105 -9.79 22.67 23.70
N HIS A 106 -10.86 21.94 24.00
CA HIS A 106 -11.01 21.16 25.23
C HIS A 106 -10.99 19.66 24.89
N LEU A 107 -10.29 18.86 25.70
CA LEU A 107 -10.07 17.43 25.38
C LEU A 107 -11.22 16.50 25.80
N ASP A 108 -12.20 17.03 26.53
CA ASP A 108 -13.50 16.39 26.77
C ASP A 108 -14.41 16.44 25.53
N GLU A 109 -14.27 17.47 24.69
CA GLU A 109 -15.03 17.66 23.45
C GLU A 109 -14.31 17.11 22.20
N THR A 110 -12.99 17.31 22.09
CA THR A 110 -12.19 16.89 20.93
C THR A 110 -10.96 16.14 21.39
N THR A 111 -10.80 14.89 20.94
CA THR A 111 -9.64 14.09 21.34
C THR A 111 -8.35 14.68 20.80
N LEU A 112 -7.23 14.46 21.51
CA LEU A 112 -5.92 14.91 21.03
C LEU A 112 -5.55 14.29 19.66
N ASP A 113 -6.03 13.09 19.37
CA ASP A 113 -5.82 12.43 18.07
C ASP A 113 -6.53 13.22 16.94
N GLU A 114 -7.77 13.67 17.15
CA GLU A 114 -8.52 14.52 16.21
C GLU A 114 -7.87 15.90 16.01
N VAL A 115 -7.37 16.51 17.10
CA VAL A 115 -6.61 17.76 17.02
C VAL A 115 -5.39 17.58 16.13
N LEU A 116 -4.59 16.52 16.34
CA LEU A 116 -3.38 16.27 15.58
C LEU A 116 -3.68 15.94 14.10
N VAL A 117 -4.73 15.18 13.80
CA VAL A 117 -5.17 14.92 12.40
C VAL A 117 -5.63 16.22 11.71
N THR A 118 -6.34 17.09 12.43
CA THR A 118 -6.76 18.40 11.91
C THR A 118 -5.55 19.26 11.56
N LEU A 119 -4.58 19.34 12.47
CA LEU A 119 -3.33 20.08 12.25
C LEU A 119 -2.44 19.43 11.18
N ALA A 120 -2.58 18.12 10.95
CA ALA A 120 -1.87 17.42 9.90
C ALA A 120 -2.21 17.92 8.49
N SER A 121 -3.41 18.49 8.33
CA SER A 121 -3.91 19.03 7.06
C SER A 121 -3.66 20.54 6.91
N ARG A 122 -3.07 21.21 7.92
CA ARG A 122 -2.79 22.64 7.87
C ARG A 122 -1.42 22.91 7.24
N ASP A 123 -1.43 23.81 6.27
CA ASP A 123 -0.20 24.40 5.73
C ASP A 123 0.24 25.54 6.63
N GLY A 124 1.40 25.39 7.28
CA GLY A 124 1.90 26.42 8.19
C GLY A 124 2.83 25.87 9.25
N TRP A 125 3.26 26.74 10.16
CA TRP A 125 4.00 26.39 11.37
C TRP A 125 3.21 26.86 12.58
N GLY A 126 3.22 26.08 13.64
CA GLY A 126 2.53 26.45 14.86
C GLY A 126 2.99 25.64 16.07
N ILE A 127 2.54 26.07 17.24
CA ILE A 127 2.81 25.41 18.51
C ILE A 127 1.49 24.98 19.11
N VAL A 128 1.38 23.71 19.48
CA VAL A 128 0.28 23.23 20.32
C VAL A 128 0.76 23.21 21.75
N GLU A 129 0.11 23.98 22.61
CA GLU A 129 0.27 23.90 24.05
C GLU A 129 -0.83 23.02 24.63
N LEU A 130 -0.46 21.96 25.35
CA LEU A 130 -1.36 21.13 26.14
C LEU A 130 -1.16 21.47 27.61
N GLY A 131 -2.23 21.77 28.34
CA GLY A 131 -2.20 22.11 29.75
C GLY A 131 -2.78 20.99 30.61
N GLY A 132 -2.02 20.53 31.61
CA GLY A 132 -2.49 19.71 32.73
C GLY A 132 -2.11 20.36 34.07
N ASP A 133 -2.56 19.78 35.17
CA ASP A 133 -2.45 20.37 36.53
C ASP A 133 -1.01 20.78 36.90
N ASP A 134 -0.03 19.92 36.58
CA ASP A 134 1.38 20.11 36.99
C ASP A 134 2.36 20.20 35.81
N VAL A 135 1.88 20.07 34.57
CA VAL A 135 2.73 20.00 33.37
C VAL A 135 2.05 20.67 32.20
N GLN A 136 2.79 21.55 31.53
CA GLN A 136 2.49 22.05 30.21
C GLN A 136 3.41 21.41 29.18
N ILE A 137 2.85 20.99 28.05
CA ILE A 137 3.62 20.44 26.92
C ILE A 137 3.46 21.35 25.72
N GLN A 138 4.57 21.66 25.05
CA GLN A 138 4.58 22.37 23.78
C GLN A 138 4.99 21.43 22.64
N LEU A 139 4.19 21.35 21.59
CA LEU A 139 4.46 20.57 20.38
C LEU A 139 4.74 21.53 19.22
N LEU A 140 5.94 21.48 18.65
CA LEU A 140 6.25 22.26 17.45
C LEU A 140 5.79 21.51 16.21
N ILE A 141 4.79 22.04 15.52
CA ILE A 141 4.19 21.42 14.35
C ILE A 141 4.43 22.29 13.11
N GLY A 142 4.70 21.67 11.98
CA GLY A 142 4.73 22.37 10.69
C GLY A 142 4.42 21.45 9.52
N ARG A 143 3.63 21.91 8.55
CA ARG A 143 3.34 21.19 7.29
C ARG A 143 2.96 19.72 7.52
N GLY A 144 2.08 19.49 8.50
CA GLY A 144 1.62 18.19 8.92
C GLY A 144 2.62 17.27 9.64
N LYS A 145 3.71 17.82 10.16
CA LYS A 145 4.75 17.08 10.89
C LYS A 145 5.02 17.66 12.27
N LEU A 146 5.35 16.79 13.22
CA LEU A 146 5.86 17.13 14.54
C LEU A 146 7.39 17.20 14.50
N TYR A 147 7.95 18.34 14.88
CA TYR A 147 9.40 18.57 14.86
C TYR A 147 10.03 18.51 16.24
N ASP A 148 9.29 18.92 17.27
CA ASP A 148 9.84 18.99 18.63
C ASP A 148 8.74 18.86 19.70
N VAL A 149 9.16 18.45 20.89
CA VAL A 149 8.29 18.31 22.08
C VAL A 149 9.03 18.80 23.31
N GLU A 150 8.48 19.84 23.94
CA GLU A 150 9.06 20.46 25.14
C GLU A 150 8.11 20.35 26.33
N PHE A 151 8.67 20.12 27.52
CA PHE A 151 7.92 20.03 28.79
C PHE A 151 8.21 21.24 29.67
N HIS A 152 7.19 21.71 30.36
CA HIS A 152 7.23 22.85 31.29
C HIS A 152 6.48 22.47 32.58
N PRO A 153 7.17 22.29 33.73
CA PRO A 153 8.62 22.32 33.88
C PRO A 153 9.31 21.18 33.11
N PRO A 154 10.57 21.37 32.69
CA PRO A 154 11.34 20.34 32.00
C PRO A 154 11.54 19.11 32.89
N ARG A 155 11.46 17.92 32.29
CA ARG A 155 11.67 16.64 32.97
C ARG A 155 12.89 15.95 32.38
N GLU A 156 13.90 15.69 33.21
CA GLU A 156 15.15 15.07 32.77
C GLU A 156 14.89 13.72 32.09
N SER A 157 14.02 12.90 32.69
CA SER A 157 13.63 11.59 32.14
C SER A 157 12.95 11.63 30.76
N LYS A 158 12.58 12.82 30.26
CA LYS A 158 11.95 13.06 28.95
C LYS A 158 12.81 13.89 28.00
N SER A 159 13.97 14.39 28.43
CA SER A 159 14.87 15.18 27.58
C SER A 159 15.49 14.35 26.45
N LEU A 160 16.02 15.03 25.43
CA LEU A 160 16.70 14.37 24.32
C LEU A 160 18.02 13.75 24.80
N HIS A 161 18.82 14.47 25.59
CA HIS A 161 20.09 13.97 26.12
C HIS A 161 19.90 12.71 26.98
N ALA A 162 18.89 12.66 27.87
CA ALA A 162 18.62 11.49 28.69
C ALA A 162 18.18 10.29 27.83
N TYR A 163 17.37 10.55 26.79
CA TYR A 163 17.03 9.53 25.81
C TYR A 163 18.28 8.98 25.10
N LEU A 164 19.16 9.85 24.60
CA LEU A 164 20.39 9.44 23.92
C LEU A 164 21.33 8.64 24.84
N ARG A 165 21.48 9.06 26.11
CA ARG A 165 22.22 8.32 27.14
C ARG A 165 21.62 6.95 27.39
N SER A 166 20.29 6.86 27.56
CA SER A 166 19.60 5.59 27.79
C SER A 166 19.72 4.60 26.63
N LYS A 167 20.07 5.09 25.43
CA LYS A 167 20.33 4.30 24.23
C LYS A 167 21.82 4.10 23.96
N GLU A 168 22.69 4.54 24.86
CA GLU A 168 24.15 4.46 24.73
C GLU A 168 24.67 5.11 23.43
N LEU A 169 23.96 6.13 22.93
CA LEU A 169 24.32 6.82 21.68
C LEU A 169 25.33 7.95 21.90
N ILE A 170 25.42 8.48 23.12
CA ILE A 170 26.34 9.56 23.49
C ILE A 170 26.92 9.31 24.88
N SER A 171 28.09 9.88 25.17
CA SER A 171 28.69 9.84 26.51
C SER A 171 28.01 10.82 27.48
N GLU A 172 28.28 10.68 28.78
CA GLU A 172 27.84 11.65 29.79
C GLU A 172 28.44 13.04 29.57
N ALA A 173 29.70 13.11 29.13
CA ALA A 173 30.35 14.38 28.80
C ALA A 173 29.66 15.08 27.62
N ASP A 174 29.29 14.33 26.58
CA ASP A 174 28.58 14.87 25.41
C ASP A 174 27.14 15.29 25.77
N ALA A 175 26.47 14.55 26.65
CA ALA A 175 25.15 14.93 27.16
C ALA A 175 25.20 16.26 27.93
N ASN A 176 26.18 16.42 28.83
CA ASN A 176 26.37 17.65 29.58
C ASN A 176 26.73 18.84 28.66
N LEU A 177 27.55 18.59 27.63
CA LEU A 177 27.84 19.58 26.59
C LEU A 177 26.55 20.01 25.88
N LEU A 178 25.69 19.05 25.49
CA LEU A 178 24.44 19.31 24.79
C LEU A 178 23.51 20.22 25.59
N VAL A 179 23.29 19.89 26.86
CA VAL A 179 22.44 20.67 27.77
C VAL A 179 22.99 22.08 27.99
N ARG A 180 24.29 22.19 28.28
CA ARG A 180 24.94 23.47 28.54
C ARG A 180 24.89 24.40 27.32
N ASP A 181 25.16 23.87 26.13
CA ASP A 181 25.14 24.67 24.90
C ASP A 181 23.71 25.05 24.48
N ALA A 182 22.72 24.18 24.74
CA ALA A 182 21.30 24.47 24.49
C ALA A 182 20.85 25.64 25.36
N HIS A 183 21.19 25.56 26.65
CA HIS A 183 20.97 26.63 27.61
C HIS A 183 21.65 27.95 27.20
N ALA A 184 22.96 27.92 26.95
CA ALA A 184 23.76 29.11 26.64
C ALA A 184 23.29 29.85 25.38
N ARG A 185 22.69 29.14 24.42
CA ARG A 185 22.20 29.71 23.15
C ARG A 185 20.70 29.95 23.14
N SER A 186 19.99 29.56 24.20
CA SER A 186 18.51 29.60 24.29
C SER A 186 17.84 28.89 23.09
N VAL A 187 18.32 27.68 22.79
CA VAL A 187 17.85 26.82 21.69
C VAL A 187 17.60 25.41 22.21
N THR A 188 16.82 24.63 21.46
CA THR A 188 16.52 23.23 21.81
C THR A 188 17.75 22.32 21.75
N GLU A 189 17.77 21.25 22.55
CA GLU A 189 18.83 20.23 22.50
C GLU A 189 18.97 19.63 21.09
N ALA A 190 17.85 19.46 20.37
CA ALA A 190 17.84 18.97 18.99
C ALA A 190 18.63 19.87 18.03
N GLN A 191 18.51 21.19 18.17
CA GLN A 191 19.25 22.16 17.35
C GLN A 191 20.75 22.15 17.67
N VAL A 192 21.11 22.00 18.95
CA VAL A 192 22.51 21.87 19.35
C VAL A 192 23.12 20.59 18.79
N LEU A 193 22.42 19.47 18.90
CA LEU A 193 22.91 18.17 18.42
C LEU A 193 23.22 18.20 16.93
N LEU A 194 22.34 18.80 16.12
CA LEU A 194 22.58 18.98 14.68
C LEU A 194 23.76 19.90 14.35
N SER A 195 24.12 20.80 15.27
CA SER A 195 25.23 21.74 15.11
C SER A 195 26.56 21.17 15.59
N HIS A 196 26.56 20.01 16.25
CA HIS A 196 27.74 19.36 16.84
C HIS A 196 28.02 18.00 16.17
N PRO A 197 28.57 17.98 14.94
CA PRO A 197 28.79 16.73 14.19
C PRO A 197 29.81 15.78 14.83
N HIS A 198 30.53 16.21 15.86
CA HIS A 198 31.44 15.36 16.64
C HIS A 198 30.74 14.51 17.70
N ILE A 199 29.51 14.87 18.12
CA ILE A 199 28.70 14.06 19.05
C ILE A 199 28.04 12.92 18.28
N LEU A 200 27.28 13.28 17.24
CA LEU A 200 26.67 12.34 16.31
C LEU A 200 26.75 12.92 14.90
N ASP A 201 26.91 12.06 13.89
CA ASP A 201 26.81 12.54 12.52
C ASP A 201 25.40 13.07 12.23
N ARG A 202 25.26 13.94 11.23
CA ARG A 202 24.00 14.63 10.95
C ARG A 202 22.82 13.69 10.69
N ARG A 203 23.05 12.51 10.09
CA ARG A 203 21.99 11.51 9.84
C ARG A 203 21.61 10.79 11.12
N GLN A 204 22.59 10.41 11.93
CA GLN A 204 22.38 9.80 13.24
C GLN A 204 21.63 10.74 14.18
N ALA A 205 22.08 12.00 14.28
CA ALA A 205 21.43 13.03 15.06
C ALA A 205 19.96 13.22 14.64
N ALA A 206 19.69 13.37 13.34
CA ALA A 206 18.32 13.49 12.83
C ALA A 206 17.45 12.27 13.15
N SER A 207 18.00 11.06 12.98
CA SER A 207 17.31 9.80 13.30
C SER A 207 17.02 9.67 14.81
N ALA A 208 17.95 10.13 15.65
CA ALA A 208 17.81 10.04 17.10
C ALA A 208 16.79 11.05 17.64
N VAL A 209 16.79 12.28 17.13
CA VAL A 209 15.75 13.29 17.42
C VAL A 209 14.38 12.78 17.00
N LEU A 210 14.24 12.27 15.77
CA LEU A 210 12.98 11.68 15.29
C LEU A 210 12.47 10.56 16.21
N SER A 211 13.39 9.70 16.67
CA SER A 211 13.06 8.58 17.55
C SER A 211 12.65 9.05 18.95
N HIS A 212 13.32 10.08 19.47
CA HIS A 212 12.97 10.74 20.73
C HIS A 212 11.59 11.38 20.66
N VAL A 213 11.35 12.24 19.66
CA VAL A 213 10.06 12.89 19.41
C VAL A 213 8.94 11.85 19.30
N ALA A 214 9.14 10.78 18.52
CA ALA A 214 8.15 9.70 18.41
C ALA A 214 7.93 8.96 19.75
N SER A 215 8.99 8.75 20.53
CA SER A 215 8.91 8.08 21.84
C SER A 215 8.15 8.92 22.87
N VAL A 216 8.46 10.21 22.93
CA VAL A 216 7.82 11.17 23.83
C VAL A 216 6.36 11.37 23.44
N ALA A 217 6.10 11.64 22.16
CA ALA A 217 4.74 11.86 21.67
C ALA A 217 3.86 10.60 21.81
N GLY A 218 4.45 9.40 21.69
CA GLY A 218 3.77 8.14 21.98
C GLY A 218 3.36 7.95 23.45
N ARG A 219 3.96 8.70 24.39
CA ARG A 219 3.68 8.66 25.83
C ARG A 219 2.68 9.72 26.31
N LEU A 220 2.19 10.58 25.41
CA LEU A 220 1.16 11.58 25.72
C LEU A 220 -0.16 10.94 26.17
N ASP A 221 -0.43 9.70 25.76
CA ASP A 221 -1.64 8.94 26.12
C ASP A 221 -1.81 8.66 27.63
N GLY A 222 -0.77 8.85 28.44
CA GLY A 222 -0.80 8.58 29.89
C GLY A 222 -0.93 9.82 30.76
N GLN A 223 -1.07 11.00 30.17
CA GLN A 223 -1.23 12.26 30.90
C GLN A 223 -2.64 12.81 30.72
N SER A 224 -3.24 13.28 31.80
CA SER A 224 -4.50 14.02 31.75
C SER A 224 -4.21 15.48 31.39
N PHE A 225 -4.80 15.93 30.29
CA PHE A 225 -4.85 17.34 29.93
C PHE A 225 -6.31 17.74 29.81
N ASP A 226 -6.66 18.91 30.32
CA ASP A 226 -8.04 19.41 30.24
C ASP A 226 -8.32 20.04 28.87
N GLY A 227 -7.28 20.53 28.21
CA GLY A 227 -7.38 21.21 26.93
C GLY A 227 -6.05 21.70 26.40
N GLY A 228 -6.12 22.50 25.35
CA GLY A 228 -4.94 23.07 24.73
C GLY A 228 -5.22 24.27 23.84
N ARG A 229 -4.13 24.88 23.38
CA ARG A 229 -4.13 26.06 22.51
C ARG A 229 -3.18 25.84 21.36
N TYR A 230 -3.58 26.23 20.17
CA TYR A 230 -2.74 26.28 18.99
C TYR A 230 -2.39 27.73 18.66
N PHE A 231 -1.09 27.98 18.53
CA PHE A 231 -0.51 29.27 18.16
C PHE A 231 0.06 29.16 16.76
N GLU A 232 -0.42 29.97 15.83
CA GLU A 232 0.17 30.05 14.49
C GLU A 232 1.42 30.93 14.51
N LEU A 233 2.50 30.44 13.89
CA LEU A 233 3.76 31.15 13.78
C LEU A 233 3.84 31.88 12.43
N SER A 234 4.03 33.20 12.47
CA SER A 234 4.14 34.03 11.26
C SER A 234 5.39 33.77 10.42
N SER A 235 6.38 33.06 10.98
CA SER A 235 7.61 32.71 10.28
C SER A 235 7.94 31.24 10.53
N PRO A 236 8.47 30.53 9.52
CA PRO A 236 8.88 29.15 9.71
C PRO A 236 9.99 29.07 10.76
N TYR A 237 9.91 28.06 11.61
CA TYR A 237 10.87 27.85 12.68
C TYR A 237 12.30 27.77 12.12
N ARG A 238 13.26 28.50 12.71
CA ARG A 238 14.64 28.57 12.21
C ARG A 238 15.38 27.21 12.21
N GLY A 239 14.85 26.20 12.90
CA GLY A 239 15.35 24.82 12.92
C GLY A 239 14.93 23.91 11.76
N GLN A 240 14.66 24.44 10.55
CA GLN A 240 14.14 23.68 9.38
C GLN A 240 15.00 22.48 8.94
N THR A 241 16.19 22.31 9.50
CA THR A 241 17.10 21.19 9.19
C THR A 241 16.69 19.88 9.84
N LEU A 242 15.75 19.89 10.79
CA LEU A 242 15.20 18.69 11.43
C LEU A 242 14.18 18.02 10.50
N ALA A 243 14.27 16.70 10.34
CA ALA A 243 13.18 15.93 9.76
C ALA A 243 12.08 15.78 10.83
N GLY A 244 10.84 16.13 10.49
CA GLY A 244 9.69 15.96 11.39
C GLY A 244 9.02 14.58 11.23
N VAL A 245 8.29 14.15 12.25
CA VAL A 245 7.45 12.95 12.26
C VAL A 245 6.08 13.29 11.67
N ASP A 246 5.62 12.57 10.65
CA ASP A 246 4.26 12.78 10.11
C ASP A 246 3.19 12.61 11.20
N LEU A 247 2.30 13.59 11.35
CA LEU A 247 1.28 13.59 12.41
C LEU A 247 0.30 12.43 12.27
N HIS A 248 -0.11 12.08 11.05
CA HIS A 248 -0.91 10.88 10.79
C HIS A 248 -0.21 9.61 11.28
N ARG A 249 1.12 9.50 11.06
CA ARG A 249 1.90 8.36 11.55
C ARG A 249 1.94 8.33 13.07
N LEU A 250 2.09 9.47 13.71
CA LEU A 250 2.08 9.58 15.17
C LEU A 250 0.73 9.12 15.75
N VAL A 251 -0.38 9.66 15.24
CA VAL A 251 -1.75 9.29 15.67
C VAL A 251 -2.00 7.80 15.45
N PHE A 252 -1.64 7.27 14.27
CA PHE A 252 -1.73 5.85 13.96
C PHE A 252 -0.97 4.97 14.97
N MET A 253 0.25 5.37 15.35
CA MET A 253 1.07 4.62 16.31
C MET A 253 0.52 4.71 17.75
N ARG A 254 0.02 5.89 18.16
CA ARG A 254 -0.63 6.09 19.46
C ARG A 254 -1.87 5.22 19.60
N ALA A 255 -2.79 5.30 18.64
CA ALA A 255 -4.00 4.48 18.62
C ALA A 255 -3.69 2.98 18.63
N LYS A 256 -2.68 2.52 17.86
CA LYS A 256 -2.20 1.13 17.92
C LYS A 256 -1.70 0.73 19.31
N TYR A 257 -0.97 1.60 19.98
CA TYR A 257 -0.44 1.34 21.31
C TYR A 257 -1.55 1.27 22.35
N ARG A 258 -2.47 2.23 22.34
CA ARG A 258 -3.67 2.27 23.19
C ARG A 258 -4.52 1.02 23.02
N ALA A 259 -4.72 0.59 21.77
CA ALA A 259 -5.49 -0.61 21.45
C ALA A 259 -4.85 -1.91 21.95
N LYS A 260 -3.51 -1.97 22.02
CA LYS A 260 -2.81 -3.11 22.62
C LYS A 260 -2.99 -3.18 24.14
N ARG A 261 -3.04 -2.02 24.82
CA ARG A 261 -3.28 -1.93 26.27
C ARG A 261 -4.74 -2.22 26.62
N ASN A 262 -5.68 -1.75 25.78
CA ASN A 262 -7.12 -1.86 26.02
C ASN A 262 -7.83 -2.62 24.88
N PRO A 263 -7.56 -3.92 24.69
CA PRO A 263 -8.06 -4.68 23.54
C PRO A 263 -9.59 -4.84 23.54
N GLU A 264 -10.22 -5.04 24.70
CA GLU A 264 -11.67 -5.22 24.80
C GLU A 264 -12.44 -3.94 24.48
N GLN A 265 -11.98 -2.80 25.00
CA GLN A 265 -12.58 -1.49 24.68
C GLN A 265 -12.46 -1.19 23.18
N THR A 266 -11.29 -1.49 22.59
CA THR A 266 -11.06 -1.34 21.15
C THR A 266 -11.99 -2.23 20.34
N LYS A 267 -12.17 -3.47 20.78
CA LYS A 267 -13.09 -4.41 20.16
C LYS A 267 -14.52 -3.88 20.21
N GLN A 268 -14.99 -3.40 21.36
CA GLN A 268 -16.32 -2.81 21.49
C GLN A 268 -16.51 -1.62 20.53
N ALA A 269 -15.50 -0.74 20.41
CA ALA A 269 -15.55 0.39 19.49
C ALA A 269 -15.62 -0.03 18.01
N LEU A 270 -14.88 -1.08 17.61
CA LEU A 270 -14.80 -1.55 16.22
C LEU A 270 -15.87 -2.57 15.82
N VAL A 271 -16.59 -3.16 16.76
CA VAL A 271 -17.67 -4.13 16.50
C VAL A 271 -18.90 -3.47 15.88
N ILE A 272 -19.01 -2.14 15.94
CA ILE A 272 -20.14 -1.39 15.42
C ILE A 272 -20.10 -1.38 13.88
N GLY A 273 -20.88 -2.28 13.27
CA GLY A 273 -21.15 -2.30 11.83
C GLY A 273 -20.12 -3.08 11.01
N GLU A 274 -20.06 -2.75 9.72
CA GLU A 274 -19.07 -3.25 8.77
C GLU A 274 -17.98 -2.21 8.58
N LEU A 275 -16.73 -2.68 8.59
CA LEU A 275 -15.54 -1.87 8.41
C LEU A 275 -15.15 -1.91 6.93
N ARG A 276 -14.91 -0.75 6.34
CA ARG A 276 -14.28 -0.60 5.03
C ARG A 276 -13.22 0.49 5.08
N ARG A 277 -12.35 0.51 4.09
CA ARG A 277 -11.43 1.61 3.85
C ARG A 277 -12.21 2.84 3.38
N THR A 278 -11.79 4.01 3.85
CA THR A 278 -12.26 5.31 3.33
C THR A 278 -11.48 5.68 2.06
N ASP A 279 -12.19 6.08 0.99
CA ASP A 279 -11.58 6.54 -0.26
C ASP A 279 -11.04 7.98 -0.16
N PHE A 280 -11.58 8.77 0.78
CA PHE A 280 -11.17 10.13 1.08
C PHE A 280 -10.12 10.14 2.19
N ALA A 281 -8.85 9.96 1.83
CA ALA A 281 -7.74 10.27 2.73
C ALA A 281 -7.15 11.63 2.34
N SER A 282 -7.08 12.57 3.29
CA SER A 282 -6.37 13.86 3.12
C SER A 282 -4.85 13.69 3.00
N PHE A 283 -4.35 12.45 3.13
CA PHE A 283 -2.94 12.11 3.12
C PHE A 283 -2.70 10.74 2.46
N SER A 284 -1.46 10.48 2.05
CA SER A 284 -1.07 9.16 1.53
C SER A 284 -0.86 8.16 2.67
N PRO A 285 -1.50 6.97 2.64
CA PRO A 285 -1.27 5.91 3.63
C PRO A 285 0.19 5.40 3.70
N ASP A 286 1.02 5.71 2.69
CA ASP A 286 2.45 5.37 2.69
C ASP A 286 3.22 6.07 3.82
N THR A 287 2.75 7.26 4.24
CA THR A 287 3.35 8.04 5.32
C THR A 287 3.25 7.35 6.68
N LEU A 288 2.33 6.39 6.85
CA LEU A 288 2.13 5.66 8.11
C LEU A 288 3.25 4.63 8.39
N GLY A 289 4.09 4.33 7.40
CA GLY A 289 5.14 3.30 7.54
C GLY A 289 4.58 1.90 7.75
N LEU A 290 3.49 1.56 7.06
CA LEU A 290 2.82 0.26 7.18
C LEU A 290 3.75 -0.89 6.76
N SER A 291 3.78 -1.96 7.55
CA SER A 291 4.36 -3.23 7.10
C SER A 291 3.52 -3.85 5.97
N LEU A 292 4.11 -4.77 5.21
CA LEU A 292 3.42 -5.45 4.09
C LEU A 292 2.07 -6.05 4.51
N SER A 293 2.02 -6.74 5.66
CA SER A 293 0.79 -7.34 6.18
C SER A 293 -0.28 -6.31 6.59
N GLU A 294 0.14 -5.15 7.09
CA GLU A 294 -0.76 -4.05 7.44
C GLU A 294 -1.28 -3.36 6.17
N ARG A 295 -0.43 -3.24 5.14
CA ARG A 295 -0.86 -2.74 3.82
C ARG A 295 -1.85 -3.67 3.14
N GLN A 296 -1.63 -4.98 3.22
CA GLN A 296 -2.58 -5.98 2.71
C GLN A 296 -3.92 -5.96 3.45
N LEU A 297 -3.92 -5.68 4.76
CA LEU A 297 -5.17 -5.45 5.50
C LEU A 297 -5.92 -4.24 4.94
N LEU A 298 -5.23 -3.11 4.70
CA LEU A 298 -5.81 -1.88 4.17
C LEU A 298 -6.29 -2.00 2.73
N ASP A 299 -5.42 -2.43 1.81
CA ASP A 299 -5.69 -2.43 0.36
C ASP A 299 -6.43 -3.69 -0.10
N GLY A 300 -6.26 -4.82 0.58
CA GLY A 300 -6.84 -6.09 0.15
C GLY A 300 -8.12 -6.44 0.90
N LEU A 301 -8.10 -6.31 2.22
CA LEU A 301 -9.21 -6.81 3.06
C LEU A 301 -10.27 -5.74 3.32
N LEU A 302 -9.86 -4.49 3.53
CA LEU A 302 -10.77 -3.36 3.81
C LEU A 302 -11.31 -2.67 2.55
N ASP A 303 -10.89 -3.07 1.35
CA ASP A 303 -11.42 -2.59 0.05
C ASP A 303 -12.96 -2.76 -0.08
N THR A 304 -13.55 -3.64 0.72
CA THR A 304 -15.00 -3.90 0.74
C THR A 304 -15.51 -3.93 2.18
N PRO A 305 -16.77 -3.55 2.44
CA PRO A 305 -17.38 -3.63 3.77
C PRO A 305 -17.33 -5.03 4.36
N ARG A 306 -16.82 -5.14 5.60
CA ARG A 306 -16.74 -6.43 6.31
C ARG A 306 -16.93 -6.31 7.81
N ARG A 307 -17.57 -7.32 8.39
CA ARG A 307 -17.60 -7.49 9.85
C ARG A 307 -16.22 -7.78 10.42
N LEU A 308 -15.97 -7.27 11.63
CA LEU A 308 -14.71 -7.44 12.35
C LEU A 308 -14.27 -8.90 12.46
N ASP A 309 -15.16 -9.83 12.82
CA ASP A 309 -14.81 -11.26 12.98
C ASP A 309 -14.28 -11.88 11.68
N HIS A 310 -14.80 -11.46 10.52
CA HIS A 310 -14.32 -11.93 9.23
C HIS A 310 -12.97 -11.34 8.89
N ILE A 311 -12.77 -10.06 9.19
CA ILE A 311 -11.48 -9.39 9.03
C ILE A 311 -10.42 -10.12 9.86
N LEU A 312 -10.69 -10.39 11.14
CA LEU A 312 -9.74 -11.06 12.03
C LEU A 312 -9.41 -12.50 11.60
N LYS A 313 -10.37 -13.23 11.01
CA LYS A 313 -10.12 -14.59 10.48
C LYS A 313 -9.27 -14.59 9.21
N ALA A 314 -9.51 -13.64 8.31
CA ALA A 314 -8.82 -13.56 7.02
C ALA A 314 -7.48 -12.80 7.07
N CYS A 315 -7.27 -11.97 8.10
CA CYS A 315 -6.09 -11.12 8.22
C CYS A 315 -4.78 -11.93 8.29
N PRO A 316 -3.69 -11.49 7.63
CA PRO A 316 -2.34 -12.03 7.87
C PRO A 316 -1.83 -11.83 9.29
N LEU A 317 -2.30 -10.79 9.97
CA LEU A 317 -1.78 -10.40 11.27
C LEU A 317 -2.43 -11.26 12.37
N PRO A 318 -1.71 -11.54 13.47
CA PRO A 318 -2.32 -12.08 14.67
C PRO A 318 -3.50 -11.21 15.11
N PRO A 319 -4.60 -11.78 15.66
CA PRO A 319 -5.82 -11.03 15.97
C PRO A 319 -5.59 -9.76 16.80
N ALA A 320 -4.75 -9.83 17.85
CA ALA A 320 -4.42 -8.65 18.67
C ALA A 320 -3.71 -7.54 17.86
N ARG A 321 -2.83 -7.91 16.93
CA ARG A 321 -2.14 -6.94 16.06
C ARG A 321 -3.06 -6.40 14.97
N ALA A 322 -3.95 -7.24 14.42
CA ALA A 322 -4.97 -6.80 13.48
C ALA A 322 -5.90 -5.76 14.12
N MET A 323 -6.41 -6.05 15.33
CA MET A 323 -7.22 -5.13 16.14
C MET A 323 -6.52 -3.79 16.36
N ALA A 324 -5.27 -3.82 16.83
CA ALA A 324 -4.51 -2.61 17.04
C ALA A 324 -4.34 -1.80 15.74
N THR A 325 -4.01 -2.47 14.64
CA THR A 325 -3.87 -1.80 13.32
C THR A 325 -5.19 -1.20 12.84
N LEU A 326 -6.32 -1.88 13.03
CA LEU A 326 -7.64 -1.34 12.68
C LEU A 326 -7.97 -0.08 13.49
N ALA A 327 -7.67 -0.09 14.80
CA ALA A 327 -7.81 1.11 15.64
C ALA A 327 -6.91 2.25 15.17
N GLY A 328 -5.69 1.92 14.73
CA GLY A 328 -4.80 2.87 14.07
C GLY A 328 -5.43 3.50 12.83
N PHE A 329 -5.98 2.69 11.92
CA PHE A 329 -6.63 3.19 10.70
C PHE A 329 -7.85 4.06 11.00
N ASP A 330 -8.64 3.66 11.98
CA ASP A 330 -9.80 4.41 12.44
C ASP A 330 -9.42 5.79 12.98
N ALA A 331 -8.40 5.86 13.85
CA ALA A 331 -7.93 7.12 14.43
C ALA A 331 -7.38 8.13 13.41
N VAL A 332 -6.92 7.67 12.25
CA VAL A 332 -6.46 8.54 11.15
C VAL A 332 -7.50 8.72 10.05
N GLY A 333 -8.75 8.27 10.25
CA GLY A 333 -9.83 8.43 9.29
C GLY A 333 -9.75 7.52 8.05
N LEU A 334 -8.91 6.49 8.06
CA LEU A 334 -8.81 5.51 6.96
C LEU A 334 -9.86 4.40 7.03
N LEU A 335 -10.66 4.37 8.09
CA LEU A 335 -11.72 3.37 8.31
C LEU A 335 -13.08 4.06 8.29
N ASP A 336 -14.00 3.56 7.48
CA ASP A 336 -15.41 3.91 7.54
C ASP A 336 -16.18 2.77 8.21
N ARG A 337 -17.06 3.15 9.14
CA ARG A 337 -17.91 2.27 9.92
C ARG A 337 -19.32 2.35 9.34
N SER A 338 -19.58 1.53 8.33
CA SER A 338 -20.90 1.51 7.71
C SER A 338 -21.86 0.67 8.55
N SER A 339 -23.03 1.22 8.88
CA SER A 339 -24.16 0.47 9.46
C SER A 339 -24.95 -0.34 8.41
N SER A 340 -24.55 -0.27 7.13
CA SER A 340 -25.25 -0.91 6.03
C SER A 340 -25.12 -2.43 6.07
N LYS A 341 -26.26 -3.11 5.98
CA LYS A 341 -26.35 -4.58 5.86
C LYS A 341 -26.05 -5.00 4.42
N VAL A 342 -24.80 -4.91 3.96
CA VAL A 342 -24.43 -5.45 2.65
C VAL A 342 -23.96 -6.89 2.83
N LYS A 343 -24.74 -7.85 2.31
CA LYS A 343 -24.37 -9.28 2.25
C LYS A 343 -23.29 -9.51 1.18
N ASP A 344 -22.03 -9.12 1.40
CA ASP A 344 -20.97 -9.42 0.43
C ASP A 344 -19.74 -10.13 1.00
N THR A 345 -19.99 -11.17 1.81
CA THR A 345 -19.00 -12.22 2.07
C THR A 345 -18.73 -13.11 0.85
N ALA A 346 -19.65 -13.17 -0.12
CA ALA A 346 -19.53 -14.00 -1.31
C ALA A 346 -18.46 -13.50 -2.29
N GLY A 347 -18.33 -12.19 -2.50
CA GLY A 347 -17.39 -11.60 -3.45
C GLY A 347 -15.92 -11.88 -3.15
N TRP A 348 -15.53 -12.03 -1.87
CA TRP A 348 -14.14 -12.34 -1.51
C TRP A 348 -13.79 -13.81 -1.62
N ALA A 349 -14.63 -14.70 -1.10
CA ALA A 349 -14.43 -16.14 -1.28
C ALA A 349 -14.39 -16.46 -2.78
N ARG A 350 -15.25 -15.80 -3.58
CA ARG A 350 -15.24 -15.88 -5.04
C ARG A 350 -13.96 -15.29 -5.66
N ARG A 351 -13.47 -14.13 -5.21
CA ARG A 351 -12.20 -13.54 -5.71
C ARG A 351 -10.98 -14.39 -5.36
N THR A 352 -10.87 -14.87 -4.13
CA THR A 352 -9.80 -15.77 -3.68
C THR A 352 -9.84 -17.07 -4.47
N HIS A 353 -11.01 -17.70 -4.59
CA HIS A 353 -11.20 -18.90 -5.39
C HIS A 353 -10.86 -18.65 -6.86
N LEU A 354 -11.29 -17.53 -7.45
CA LEU A 354 -10.98 -17.18 -8.84
C LEU A 354 -9.46 -17.00 -9.04
N THR A 355 -8.78 -16.37 -8.08
CA THR A 355 -7.32 -16.24 -8.12
C THR A 355 -6.63 -17.58 -7.96
N GLU A 356 -7.11 -18.46 -7.08
CA GLU A 356 -6.59 -19.82 -6.95
C GLU A 356 -6.80 -20.65 -8.23
N SER A 357 -8.00 -20.63 -8.81
CA SER A 357 -8.28 -21.27 -10.09
C SER A 357 -7.42 -20.69 -11.22
N ARG A 358 -7.16 -19.38 -11.21
CA ARG A 358 -6.26 -18.73 -12.17
C ARG A 358 -4.81 -19.18 -11.98
N ILE A 359 -4.34 -19.33 -10.74
CA ILE A 359 -3.02 -19.89 -10.45
C ILE A 359 -2.92 -21.31 -11.01
N ASP A 360 -3.97 -22.11 -10.87
CA ASP A 360 -4.00 -23.47 -11.42
C ASP A 360 -3.97 -23.48 -12.94
N ALA A 361 -4.82 -22.69 -13.59
CA ALA A 361 -4.82 -22.56 -15.04
C ALA A 361 -3.47 -22.08 -15.59
N LEU A 362 -2.84 -21.11 -14.92
CA LEU A 362 -1.48 -20.66 -15.27
C LEU A 362 -0.43 -21.73 -15.00
N TYR A 363 -0.57 -22.50 -13.93
CA TYR A 363 0.33 -23.61 -13.64
C TYR A 363 0.28 -24.65 -14.76
N ASP A 364 -0.92 -25.11 -15.09
CA ASP A 364 -1.14 -26.12 -16.12
C ASP A 364 -0.67 -25.61 -17.48
N LYS A 365 -1.02 -24.38 -17.86
CA LYS A 365 -0.55 -23.77 -19.11
C LYS A 365 0.97 -23.67 -19.19
N THR A 366 1.66 -23.32 -18.10
CA THR A 366 3.12 -23.13 -18.11
C THR A 366 3.92 -24.42 -17.95
N HIS A 367 3.31 -25.52 -17.50
CA HIS A 367 3.98 -26.79 -17.23
C HIS A 367 3.62 -27.89 -18.24
N THR A 368 2.57 -27.72 -19.03
CA THR A 368 2.18 -28.66 -20.11
C THR A 368 2.93 -28.41 -21.42
N THR A 369 3.54 -27.24 -21.59
CA THR A 369 4.24 -26.86 -22.81
C THR A 369 5.70 -26.50 -22.54
N ASP A 370 6.58 -26.90 -23.45
CA ASP A 370 7.97 -26.47 -23.50
C ASP A 370 8.19 -25.29 -24.46
N ASP A 371 7.13 -24.81 -25.13
CA ASP A 371 7.19 -23.63 -26.00
C ASP A 371 7.21 -22.33 -25.17
N PRO A 372 8.31 -21.55 -25.19
CA PRO A 372 8.41 -20.29 -24.47
C PRO A 372 7.33 -19.28 -24.88
N PHE A 373 6.85 -19.31 -26.12
CA PHE A 373 5.78 -18.41 -26.57
C PHE A 373 4.46 -18.77 -25.89
N ALA A 374 4.11 -20.06 -25.87
CA ALA A 374 2.92 -20.55 -25.18
C ALA A 374 2.96 -20.28 -23.66
N VAL A 375 4.14 -20.40 -23.01
CA VAL A 375 4.32 -20.06 -21.59
C VAL A 375 3.95 -18.60 -21.30
N LEU A 376 4.34 -17.65 -22.15
CA LEU A 376 3.96 -16.24 -22.02
C LEU A 376 2.54 -15.95 -22.57
N GLY A 377 1.93 -16.90 -23.28
CA GLY A 377 0.67 -16.72 -23.98
C GLY A 377 0.79 -15.75 -25.15
N LEU A 378 1.90 -15.85 -25.89
CA LEU A 378 2.20 -15.05 -27.07
C LEU A 378 2.11 -15.91 -28.33
N HIS A 379 1.85 -15.27 -29.47
CA HIS A 379 2.05 -15.91 -30.76
C HIS A 379 3.55 -15.92 -31.10
N TRP A 380 4.03 -16.94 -31.82
CA TRP A 380 5.46 -17.05 -32.15
C TRP A 380 5.99 -15.92 -33.05
N SER A 381 5.11 -15.12 -33.65
CA SER A 381 5.46 -13.94 -34.47
C SER A 381 5.65 -12.64 -33.66
N CYS A 382 5.48 -12.66 -32.34
CA CYS A 382 5.60 -11.45 -31.51
C CYS A 382 7.03 -10.89 -31.51
N TYR A 383 7.15 -9.55 -31.46
CA TYR A 383 8.40 -8.79 -31.38
C TYR A 383 8.73 -8.34 -29.95
N ASP A 384 9.88 -7.70 -29.76
CA ASP A 384 10.47 -7.33 -28.45
C ASP A 384 9.47 -6.67 -27.49
N ALA A 385 8.73 -5.65 -27.95
CA ALA A 385 7.86 -4.88 -27.08
C ALA A 385 6.65 -5.69 -26.58
N GLU A 386 6.11 -6.59 -27.38
CA GLU A 386 5.02 -7.49 -26.96
C GLU A 386 5.51 -8.51 -25.93
N VAL A 387 6.69 -9.09 -26.15
CA VAL A 387 7.31 -10.03 -25.20
C VAL A 387 7.52 -9.35 -23.86
N GLU A 388 8.09 -8.15 -23.86
CA GLU A 388 8.38 -7.39 -22.65
C GLU A 388 7.11 -6.95 -21.92
N ARG A 389 6.11 -6.45 -22.66
CA ARG A 389 4.81 -6.06 -22.09
C ARG A 389 4.14 -7.25 -21.41
N ARG A 390 4.12 -8.41 -22.07
CA ARG A 390 3.47 -9.60 -21.53
C ARG A 390 4.21 -10.18 -20.34
N TYR A 391 5.55 -10.17 -20.36
CA TYR A 391 6.37 -10.55 -19.22
C TYR A 391 6.02 -9.69 -17.99
N ARG A 392 6.04 -8.36 -18.12
CA ARG A 392 5.72 -7.44 -17.02
C ARG A 392 4.31 -7.65 -16.50
N TYR A 393 3.34 -7.79 -17.40
CA TYR A 393 1.95 -8.07 -17.02
C TYR A 393 1.83 -9.34 -16.16
N LEU A 394 2.44 -10.46 -16.59
CA LEU A 394 2.36 -11.71 -15.83
C LEU A 394 3.14 -11.63 -14.50
N ARG A 395 4.26 -10.92 -14.46
CA ARG A 395 5.04 -10.68 -13.23
C ARG A 395 4.25 -9.86 -12.23
N ASP A 396 3.58 -8.82 -12.71
CA ASP A 396 2.74 -7.97 -11.89
C ASP A 396 1.51 -8.73 -11.39
N LEU A 397 0.80 -9.44 -12.28
CA LEU A 397 -0.34 -10.28 -11.92
C LEU A 397 -0.01 -11.28 -10.80
N LEU A 398 1.20 -11.85 -10.84
CA LEU A 398 1.66 -12.79 -9.84
C LEU A 398 2.41 -12.13 -8.69
N SER A 399 2.43 -10.79 -8.57
CA SER A 399 3.17 -10.05 -7.52
C SER A 399 2.58 -10.29 -6.13
N ARG A 400 3.36 -10.00 -5.06
CA ARG A 400 2.87 -10.21 -3.68
C ARG A 400 1.70 -9.29 -3.31
N THR A 401 1.55 -8.17 -4.00
CA THR A 401 0.46 -7.20 -3.81
C THR A 401 -0.83 -7.68 -4.46
N ASN A 402 -0.74 -8.38 -5.60
CA ASN A 402 -1.91 -8.86 -6.35
C ASN A 402 -2.39 -10.27 -5.94
N LEU A 403 -1.63 -10.98 -5.09
CA LEU A 403 -2.01 -12.30 -4.59
C LEU A 403 -2.74 -12.23 -3.24
N PRO A 404 -3.73 -13.11 -2.99
CA PRO A 404 -4.37 -13.25 -1.70
C PRO A 404 -3.36 -13.52 -0.59
N THR A 405 -3.62 -12.97 0.58
CA THR A 405 -2.66 -12.98 1.67
C THR A 405 -2.39 -14.36 2.26
N ARG A 406 -3.43 -15.20 2.28
CA ARG A 406 -3.35 -16.61 2.69
C ARG A 406 -3.62 -17.48 1.48
N LEU A 407 -2.61 -17.66 0.66
CA LEU A 407 -2.62 -18.76 -0.30
C LEU A 407 -2.25 -20.06 0.40
N PRO A 408 -2.91 -21.18 0.09
CA PRO A 408 -2.48 -22.49 0.52
C PRO A 408 -0.99 -22.75 0.15
N PRO A 409 -0.22 -23.48 0.98
CA PRO A 409 1.22 -23.68 0.74
C PRO A 409 1.57 -24.28 -0.64
N ASP A 410 0.71 -25.14 -1.17
CA ASP A 410 0.81 -25.70 -2.51
C ASP A 410 0.66 -24.61 -3.59
N LYS A 411 -0.30 -23.68 -3.46
CA LYS A 411 -0.46 -22.54 -4.37
C LYS A 411 0.74 -21.61 -4.33
N ILE A 412 1.30 -21.36 -3.13
CA ILE A 412 2.54 -20.56 -2.99
C ILE A 412 3.69 -21.22 -3.75
N LYS A 413 3.83 -22.56 -3.66
CA LYS A 413 4.82 -23.32 -4.42
C LYS A 413 4.58 -23.20 -5.93
N ARG A 414 3.33 -23.36 -6.38
CA ARG A 414 2.94 -23.20 -7.80
C ARG A 414 3.28 -21.81 -8.33
N VAL A 415 2.95 -20.73 -7.60
CA VAL A 415 3.30 -19.36 -7.99
C VAL A 415 4.81 -19.20 -8.19
N ARG A 416 5.65 -19.77 -7.32
CA ARG A 416 7.12 -19.72 -7.50
C ARG A 416 7.55 -20.45 -8.76
N GLN A 417 6.98 -21.63 -9.03
CA GLN A 417 7.28 -22.42 -10.22
C GLN A 417 6.84 -21.70 -11.51
N ILE A 418 5.64 -21.12 -11.52
CA ILE A 418 5.12 -20.32 -12.64
C ILE A 418 6.05 -19.14 -12.90
N ARG A 419 6.40 -18.36 -11.86
CA ARG A 419 7.33 -17.23 -11.98
C ARG A 419 8.68 -17.66 -12.57
N SER A 420 9.22 -18.78 -12.12
CA SER A 420 10.48 -19.33 -12.66
C SER A 420 10.36 -19.74 -14.13
N ARG A 421 9.24 -20.35 -14.53
CA ARG A 421 8.97 -20.71 -15.94
C ARG A 421 8.82 -19.46 -16.81
N ILE A 422 8.12 -18.44 -16.33
CA ILE A 422 7.98 -17.15 -17.01
C ILE A 422 9.34 -16.46 -17.18
N ASP A 423 10.17 -16.42 -16.13
CA ASP A 423 11.50 -15.82 -16.18
C ASP A 423 12.41 -16.58 -17.18
N ALA A 424 12.33 -17.91 -17.21
CA ALA A 424 13.05 -18.73 -18.18
C ALA A 424 12.58 -18.49 -19.63
N ALA A 425 11.25 -18.46 -19.85
CA ALA A 425 10.69 -18.18 -21.17
C ALA A 425 11.08 -16.78 -21.67
N HIS A 426 11.00 -15.77 -20.81
CA HIS A 426 11.45 -14.41 -21.14
C HIS A 426 12.93 -14.37 -21.49
N LYS A 427 13.80 -15.08 -20.76
CA LYS A 427 15.23 -15.18 -21.10
C LYS A 427 15.46 -15.70 -22.53
N HIS A 428 14.69 -16.69 -22.98
CA HIS A 428 14.76 -17.20 -24.34
C HIS A 428 14.16 -16.25 -25.38
N LEU A 429 13.15 -15.47 -24.98
CA LEU A 429 12.39 -14.61 -25.89
C LEU A 429 12.80 -13.14 -25.89
N ARG A 430 13.66 -12.69 -24.98
CA ARG A 430 13.99 -11.26 -24.82
C ARG A 430 14.82 -10.71 -25.98
N GLU A 431 15.70 -11.51 -26.56
CA GLU A 431 16.60 -11.06 -27.63
C GLU A 431 16.18 -11.64 -28.99
N PRO A 432 16.22 -10.87 -30.08
CA PRO A 432 15.91 -11.38 -31.42
C PRO A 432 16.77 -12.59 -31.82
N LYS A 433 18.05 -12.59 -31.42
CA LYS A 433 19.01 -13.67 -31.73
C LYS A 433 18.62 -15.01 -31.10
N THR A 434 18.06 -15.00 -29.89
CA THR A 434 17.63 -16.21 -29.18
C THR A 434 16.19 -16.59 -29.52
N ARG A 435 15.34 -15.62 -29.87
CA ARG A 435 13.97 -15.87 -30.36
C ARG A 435 13.93 -16.63 -31.67
N LYS A 436 14.77 -16.28 -32.64
CA LYS A 436 14.72 -16.87 -33.99
C LYS A 436 14.84 -18.41 -33.95
N PRO A 437 15.85 -19.01 -33.27
CA PRO A 437 15.92 -20.46 -33.11
C PRO A 437 14.70 -21.06 -32.39
N CYS A 438 14.16 -20.38 -31.37
CA CYS A 438 12.95 -20.84 -30.68
C CYS A 438 11.76 -20.90 -31.63
N ARG A 439 11.53 -19.84 -32.42
CA ARG A 439 10.49 -19.78 -33.44
C ARG A 439 10.68 -20.88 -34.48
N GLU A 440 11.92 -21.11 -34.90
CA GLU A 440 12.22 -22.14 -35.89
C GLU A 440 11.90 -23.54 -35.40
N LYS A 441 12.11 -23.81 -34.11
CA LYS A 441 11.77 -25.07 -33.45
C LYS A 441 10.25 -25.31 -33.35
N PHE A 442 9.47 -24.27 -33.04
CA PHE A 442 8.04 -24.43 -32.70
C PHE A 442 7.06 -24.07 -33.84
N ALA A 443 7.51 -23.36 -34.88
CA ALA A 443 6.68 -23.01 -36.03
C ALA A 443 7.31 -23.53 -37.32
N PRO A 444 6.70 -24.47 -38.07
CA PRO A 444 7.23 -24.98 -39.34
C PRO A 444 7.48 -23.87 -40.38
N ALA A 445 8.47 -24.08 -41.27
CA ALA A 445 8.84 -23.10 -42.28
C ALA A 445 7.69 -22.69 -43.22
N SER A 446 6.81 -23.64 -43.59
CA SER A 446 5.60 -23.36 -44.37
C SER A 446 4.68 -22.37 -43.65
N LYS A 447 4.31 -22.66 -42.39
CA LYS A 447 3.50 -21.75 -41.58
C LYS A 447 4.13 -20.37 -41.41
N ARG A 448 5.47 -20.31 -41.27
CA ARG A 448 6.19 -19.03 -41.18
C ARG A 448 6.11 -18.22 -42.46
N LYS A 449 6.14 -18.87 -43.62
CA LYS A 449 5.95 -18.24 -44.92
C LYS A 449 4.51 -17.74 -45.06
N ASP A 450 3.52 -18.59 -44.79
CA ASP A 450 2.10 -18.22 -44.93
C ASP A 450 1.74 -17.00 -44.06
N VAL A 451 2.22 -16.96 -42.81
CA VAL A 451 2.02 -15.80 -41.92
C VAL A 451 2.77 -14.56 -42.40
N ARG A 452 3.95 -14.70 -42.99
CA ARG A 452 4.70 -13.57 -43.57
C ARG A 452 3.90 -12.92 -44.69
N ASP A 453 3.41 -13.73 -45.64
CA ASP A 453 2.64 -13.28 -46.80
C ASP A 453 1.32 -12.63 -46.33
N ALA A 454 0.68 -13.20 -45.31
CA ALA A 454 -0.52 -12.63 -44.70
C ALA A 454 -0.24 -11.28 -44.00
N LEU A 455 0.84 -11.17 -43.23
CA LEU A 455 1.23 -9.93 -42.55
C LEU A 455 1.55 -8.81 -43.55
N GLU A 456 2.23 -9.12 -44.65
CA GLU A 456 2.51 -8.15 -45.71
C GLU A 456 1.22 -7.60 -46.32
N LYS A 457 0.27 -8.48 -46.66
CA LYS A 457 -1.04 -8.09 -47.19
C LYS A 457 -1.81 -7.22 -46.19
N LEU A 458 -1.87 -7.65 -44.92
CA LEU A 458 -2.56 -6.92 -43.85
C LEU A 458 -1.92 -5.54 -43.58
N ALA A 459 -0.60 -5.45 -43.62
CA ALA A 459 0.12 -4.18 -43.49
C ALA A 459 -0.23 -3.22 -44.63
N GLY A 460 -0.24 -3.72 -45.88
CA GLY A 460 -0.65 -2.94 -47.05
C GLY A 460 -2.11 -2.48 -46.99
N ASP A 461 -3.02 -3.35 -46.55
CA ASP A 461 -4.44 -3.01 -46.35
C ASP A 461 -4.63 -1.95 -45.27
N ALA A 462 -3.95 -2.10 -44.11
CA ALA A 462 -4.00 -1.13 -43.03
C ALA A 462 -3.44 0.23 -43.46
N MET A 463 -2.35 0.25 -44.23
CA MET A 463 -1.79 1.46 -44.83
C MET A 463 -2.78 2.18 -45.74
N ARG A 464 -3.45 1.45 -46.64
CA ARG A 464 -4.48 2.02 -47.54
C ARG A 464 -5.66 2.61 -46.77
N GLN A 465 -6.04 1.97 -45.66
CA GLN A 465 -7.11 2.43 -44.77
C GLN A 465 -6.67 3.50 -43.77
N GLN A 466 -5.41 3.96 -43.83
CA GLN A 466 -4.83 4.91 -42.87
C GLN A 466 -4.86 4.44 -41.40
N LYS A 467 -4.93 3.12 -41.17
CA LYS A 467 -4.85 2.50 -39.83
C LYS A 467 -3.39 2.33 -39.43
N PHE A 468 -2.70 3.44 -39.15
CA PHE A 468 -1.24 3.47 -38.98
C PHE A 468 -0.73 2.63 -37.80
N VAL A 469 -1.50 2.52 -36.70
CA VAL A 469 -1.13 1.68 -35.55
C VAL A 469 -1.12 0.20 -35.93
N SER A 470 -2.15 -0.28 -36.64
CA SER A 470 -2.21 -1.66 -37.12
C SER A 470 -1.13 -1.94 -38.16
N ALA A 471 -0.89 -1.00 -39.09
CA ALA A 471 0.18 -1.14 -40.07
C ALA A 471 1.55 -1.25 -39.39
N LEU A 472 1.82 -0.43 -38.37
CA LEU A 472 3.06 -0.48 -37.59
C LEU A 472 3.24 -1.86 -36.94
N ASP A 473 2.20 -2.38 -36.28
CA ASP A 473 2.25 -3.70 -35.65
C ASP A 473 2.56 -4.83 -36.66
N PHE A 474 1.88 -4.83 -37.81
CA PHE A 474 2.11 -5.84 -38.85
C PHE A 474 3.52 -5.75 -39.45
N TYR A 475 4.04 -4.55 -39.72
CA TYR A 475 5.41 -4.40 -40.22
C TYR A 475 6.47 -4.76 -39.17
N GLN A 476 6.22 -4.52 -37.87
CA GLN A 476 7.12 -4.97 -36.79
C GLN A 476 7.18 -6.50 -36.74
N ARG A 477 6.01 -7.17 -36.80
CA ARG A 477 5.94 -8.64 -36.87
C ARG A 477 6.59 -9.18 -38.14
N LEU A 478 6.42 -8.50 -39.27
CA LEU A 478 7.04 -8.89 -40.54
C LEU A 478 8.56 -8.84 -40.47
N LEU A 479 9.14 -7.75 -39.94
CA LEU A 479 10.59 -7.62 -39.72
C LEU A 479 11.14 -8.61 -38.69
N GLU A 480 10.33 -9.00 -37.72
CA GLU A 480 10.68 -10.05 -36.77
C GLU A 480 10.77 -11.44 -37.44
N LEU A 481 9.99 -11.70 -38.50
CA LEU A 481 10.03 -12.93 -39.29
C LEU A 481 11.05 -12.89 -40.44
N ASP A 482 11.23 -11.72 -41.03
CA ASP A 482 12.11 -11.46 -42.16
C ASP A 482 12.83 -10.11 -41.96
N PRO A 483 13.97 -10.10 -41.24
CA PRO A 483 14.73 -8.88 -40.97
C PRO A 483 15.25 -8.19 -42.24
N THR A 484 15.30 -8.91 -43.36
CA THR A 484 15.79 -8.41 -44.66
C THR A 484 14.68 -7.82 -45.53
N HIS A 485 13.44 -7.75 -45.04
CA HIS A 485 12.31 -7.25 -45.80
C HIS A 485 12.41 -5.74 -46.06
N GLU A 486 12.93 -5.35 -47.23
CA GLU A 486 13.26 -3.96 -47.56
C GLU A 486 12.09 -2.98 -47.38
N HIS A 487 10.90 -3.35 -47.87
CA HIS A 487 9.74 -2.46 -47.82
C HIS A 487 9.33 -2.17 -46.37
N ALA A 488 9.20 -3.20 -45.53
CA ALA A 488 8.89 -3.05 -44.12
C ALA A 488 9.95 -2.20 -43.38
N GLY A 489 11.24 -2.41 -43.68
CA GLY A 489 12.35 -1.64 -43.11
C GLY A 489 12.27 -0.15 -43.47
N LYS A 490 11.86 0.19 -44.70
CA LYS A 490 11.65 1.58 -45.15
C LYS A 490 10.40 2.22 -44.53
N MET A 491 9.33 1.44 -44.33
CA MET A 491 8.06 1.96 -43.82
C MET A 491 8.06 2.21 -42.31
N LEU A 492 8.84 1.44 -41.54
CA LEU A 492 8.82 1.49 -40.07
C LEU A 492 9.09 2.89 -39.48
N PRO A 493 10.16 3.63 -39.88
CA PRO A 493 10.45 4.94 -39.31
C PRO A 493 9.35 5.97 -39.60
N THR A 494 8.76 5.89 -40.80
CA THR A 494 7.66 6.75 -41.23
C THR A 494 6.41 6.51 -40.37
N LEU A 495 6.09 5.24 -40.12
CA LEU A 495 4.94 4.85 -39.30
C LEU A 495 5.10 5.24 -37.84
N ILE A 496 6.29 5.04 -37.26
CA ILE A 496 6.59 5.47 -35.88
C ILE A 496 6.37 6.98 -35.75
N THR A 497 6.86 7.77 -36.72
CA THR A 497 6.70 9.23 -36.72
C THR A 497 5.23 9.62 -36.76
N ARG A 498 4.43 9.00 -37.64
CA ARG A 498 2.99 9.30 -37.77
C ARG A 498 2.19 8.91 -36.53
N VAL A 499 2.47 7.75 -35.95
CA VAL A 499 1.78 7.28 -34.72
C VAL A 499 2.13 8.14 -33.51
N ASN A 500 3.30 8.77 -33.47
CA ASN A 500 3.67 9.68 -32.39
C ASN A 500 3.12 11.11 -32.56
N GLN A 501 2.63 11.47 -33.76
CA GLN A 501 2.14 12.82 -34.10
C GLN A 501 0.61 12.95 -34.05
N GLY A 502 -0.11 11.82 -34.15
CA GLY A 502 -1.56 11.76 -33.98
C GLY A 502 -1.90 11.12 -32.64
#